data_AF-A0A1V4VL64-F1
#
_entry.id   AF-A0A1V4VL64-F1
#
_cell.length_a   1.000
_cell.length_b   1.000
_cell.length_c   1.000
_cell.angle_alpha   90.00
_cell.angle_beta   90.00
_cell.angle_gamma   90.00
#
_symmetry.space_group_name_H-M   'P 1'
#
loop_
_entity.id
_entity.type
_entity.pdbx_description
1 polymer ?
#
loop_
_entity_poly.entity_id
_entity_poly.type
_entity_poly.pdbx_seq_one_letter_code
_entity_poly.pdbx_strand_id
1 'polypeptide(L)'
;MIKSERYMFYTIRLIVFSFLLILSYAFFYMRVIYLYPNSFHGLTKESNFIDFLYFSVVTFTTTGYGDIYPLDTIARFFVFTEIVMGISLVIAIICTITVVIVLRRNNL
;
A
#
# COMPACT_ATOMS: atom_id res chain seq x y z
N MET A 1 11.74 -9.24 27.90
CA MET A 1 11.52 -10.26 26.85
C MET A 1 10.07 -10.31 26.32
N ILE A 2 9.05 -10.58 27.15
CA ILE A 2 7.63 -10.74 26.70
C ILE A 2 7.06 -9.50 25.96
N LYS A 3 7.42 -8.28 26.38
CA LYS A 3 6.94 -7.04 25.73
C LYS A 3 7.42 -6.93 24.27
N SER A 4 8.68 -7.24 23.97
CA SER A 4 9.23 -7.14 22.61
C SER A 4 8.61 -8.16 21.65
N GLU A 5 8.24 -9.34 22.14
CA GLU A 5 7.54 -10.35 21.33
C GLU A 5 6.16 -9.87 20.92
N ARG A 6 5.41 -9.24 21.83
CA ARG A 6 4.10 -8.66 21.52
C ARG A 6 4.17 -7.61 20.39
N TYR A 7 5.15 -6.69 20.45
CA TYR A 7 5.34 -5.70 19.38
C TYR A 7 5.78 -6.33 18.05
N MET A 8 6.55 -7.41 18.09
CA MET A 8 6.90 -8.16 16.89
C MET A 8 5.66 -8.76 16.20
N PHE A 9 4.71 -9.32 16.96
CA PHE A 9 3.45 -9.78 16.40
C PHE A 9 2.61 -8.64 15.81
N TYR A 10 2.61 -7.44 16.41
CA TYR A 10 1.94 -6.28 15.83
C TYR A 10 2.57 -5.87 14.48
N THR A 11 3.90 -5.83 14.40
CA THR A 11 4.59 -5.52 13.13
C THR A 11 4.22 -6.52 12.03
N ILE A 12 4.23 -7.82 12.33
CA ILE A 12 3.84 -8.86 11.35
C ILE A 12 2.39 -8.66 10.88
N ARG A 13 1.47 -8.37 11.79
CA ARG A 13 0.06 -8.09 11.45
C ARG A 13 -0.08 -6.87 10.53
N LEU A 14 0.68 -5.80 10.79
CA LEU A 14 0.67 -4.59 9.95
C LEU A 14 1.22 -4.87 8.55
N ILE A 15 2.28 -5.67 8.43
CA ILE A 15 2.85 -6.06 7.13
C ILE A 15 1.83 -6.89 6.33
N VAL A 16 1.22 -7.90 6.95
CA VAL A 16 0.18 -8.72 6.30
C VAL A 16 -1.01 -7.86 5.89
N PHE A 17 -1.45 -6.95 6.76
CA PHE A 17 -2.53 -6.02 6.45
C PHE A 17 -2.19 -5.09 5.27
N SER A 18 -0.96 -4.58 5.22
CA SER A 18 -0.47 -3.74 4.12
C SER A 18 -0.47 -4.51 2.79
N PHE A 19 -0.01 -5.76 2.81
CA PHE A 19 -0.02 -6.62 1.62
C PHE A 19 -1.44 -6.90 1.12
N LEU A 20 -2.38 -7.20 2.02
CA LEU A 20 -3.79 -7.38 1.67
C LEU A 20 -4.43 -6.10 1.12
N LEU A 21 -4.05 -4.94 1.68
CA LEU A 21 -4.53 -3.64 1.23
C LEU A 21 -4.07 -3.36 -0.20
N ILE A 22 -2.78 -3.55 -0.50
CA ILE A 22 -2.24 -3.44 -1.87
C ILE A 22 -3.01 -4.34 -2.84
N LEU A 23 -3.19 -5.63 -2.49
CA LEU A 23 -3.97 -6.54 -3.34
C LEU A 23 -5.41 -6.03 -3.58
N SER A 24 -6.07 -5.54 -2.53
CA SER A 24 -7.43 -5.01 -2.65
C SER A 24 -7.51 -3.76 -3.54
N TYR A 25 -6.53 -2.86 -3.47
CA TYR A 25 -6.47 -1.67 -4.33
C TYR A 25 -6.18 -2.04 -5.79
N ALA A 26 -5.32 -3.04 -6.04
CA ALA A 26 -5.13 -3.58 -7.38
C ALA A 26 -6.47 -4.05 -8.00
N PHE A 27 -7.30 -4.77 -7.23
CA PHE A 27 -8.64 -5.14 -7.68
C PHE A 27 -9.56 -3.93 -7.87
N PHE A 28 -9.49 -2.91 -7.01
CA PHE A 28 -10.28 -1.68 -7.18
C PHE A 28 -9.89 -0.93 -8.47
N TYR A 29 -8.61 -0.76 -8.76
CA TYR A 29 -8.16 -0.11 -10.00
C TYR A 29 -8.61 -0.85 -11.25
N MET A 30 -8.55 -2.18 -11.23
CA MET A 30 -9.11 -3.00 -12.31
C MET A 30 -10.60 -2.71 -12.50
N ARG A 31 -11.38 -2.66 -11.41
CA ARG A 31 -12.83 -2.31 -11.49
C ARG A 31 -13.07 -0.91 -12.01
N VAL A 32 -12.27 0.07 -11.60
CA VAL A 32 -12.37 1.46 -12.06
C VAL A 32 -12.15 1.54 -13.58
N ILE A 33 -11.16 0.84 -14.13
CA ILE A 33 -10.94 0.80 -15.58
C ILE A 33 -12.07 0.11 -16.35
N TYR A 34 -12.64 -0.97 -15.80
CA TYR A 34 -13.77 -1.64 -16.45
C TYR A 34 -14.98 -0.69 -16.61
N LEU A 35 -15.25 0.12 -15.59
CA LEU A 35 -16.35 1.10 -15.57
C LEU A 35 -16.01 2.40 -16.33
N TYR A 36 -14.77 2.87 -16.20
CA TYR A 36 -14.25 4.13 -16.75
C TYR A 36 -12.97 3.84 -17.57
N PRO A 37 -13.09 3.51 -18.87
CA PRO A 37 -11.97 3.02 -19.67
C PRO A 37 -10.77 3.97 -19.78
N ASN A 38 -11.02 5.28 -19.72
CA ASN A 38 -10.00 6.33 -19.88
C ASN A 38 -9.59 6.96 -18.54
N SER A 39 -9.77 6.22 -17.44
CA SER A 39 -9.54 6.74 -16.09
C SER A 39 -8.08 6.83 -15.68
N PHE A 40 -7.18 6.13 -16.37
CA PHE A 40 -5.74 6.11 -16.12
C PHE A 40 -4.95 6.31 -17.41
N HIS A 41 -3.80 6.95 -17.29
CA HIS A 41 -2.73 6.84 -18.27
C HIS A 41 -1.91 5.58 -17.98
N GLY A 42 -1.47 4.84 -19.02
CA GLY A 42 -0.62 3.66 -18.88
C GLY A 42 -1.33 2.35 -18.50
N LEU A 43 -2.62 2.40 -18.15
CA LEU A 43 -3.47 1.23 -17.91
C LEU A 43 -4.68 1.26 -18.83
N THR A 44 -5.09 0.09 -19.31
CA THR A 44 -6.27 -0.09 -20.17
C THR A 44 -7.09 -1.30 -19.73
N LYS A 45 -8.23 -1.55 -20.38
CA LYS A 45 -9.06 -2.75 -20.13
C LYS A 45 -8.36 -4.06 -20.48
N GLU A 46 -7.32 -4.00 -21.30
CA GLU A 46 -6.52 -5.18 -21.69
C GLU A 46 -5.30 -5.38 -20.79
N SER A 47 -5.02 -4.43 -19.88
CA SER A 47 -3.97 -4.58 -18.88
C SER A 47 -4.25 -5.80 -18.01
N ASN A 48 -3.20 -6.53 -17.69
CA ASN A 48 -3.30 -7.72 -16.87
C ASN A 48 -3.36 -7.32 -15.37
N PHE A 49 -3.68 -8.28 -14.50
CA PHE A 49 -3.73 -8.02 -13.06
C PHE A 49 -2.39 -7.53 -12.48
N ILE A 50 -1.27 -7.95 -13.05
CA ILE A 50 0.07 -7.56 -12.59
C ILE A 50 0.32 -6.07 -12.83
N ASP A 51 -0.19 -5.48 -13.90
CA ASP A 51 -0.07 -4.04 -14.17
C ASP A 51 -0.80 -3.21 -13.11
N PHE A 52 -2.00 -3.66 -12.68
CA PHE A 52 -2.76 -3.03 -11.59
C PHE A 52 -2.08 -3.21 -10.23
N LEU A 53 -1.51 -4.40 -9.98
CA LEU A 53 -0.74 -4.68 -8.77
C LEU A 53 0.52 -3.82 -8.71
N TYR A 54 1.22 -3.69 -9.82
CA TYR A 54 2.37 -2.80 -9.95
C TYR A 54 2.00 -1.37 -9.61
N PHE A 55 0.91 -0.84 -10.19
CA PHE A 55 0.46 0.52 -9.89
C PHE A 55 0.10 0.72 -8.42
N SER A 56 -0.61 -0.24 -7.80
CA SER A 56 -0.94 -0.21 -6.37
C SER A 56 0.31 -0.25 -5.49
N VAL A 57 1.28 -1.11 -5.79
CA VAL A 57 2.56 -1.15 -5.06
C VAL A 57 3.29 0.19 -5.17
N VAL A 58 3.47 0.71 -6.39
CA VAL A 58 4.19 1.97 -6.65
C VAL A 58 3.52 3.17 -5.98
N THR A 59 2.18 3.16 -5.90
CA THR A 59 1.38 4.18 -5.22
C THR A 59 1.50 4.05 -3.70
N PHE A 60 1.30 2.84 -3.15
CA PHE A 60 1.37 2.56 -1.72
C PHE A 60 2.76 2.87 -1.14
N THR A 61 3.83 2.54 -1.88
CA THR A 61 5.21 2.86 -1.47
C THR A 61 5.61 4.29 -1.74
N THR A 62 4.72 5.12 -2.29
CA THR A 62 4.97 6.52 -2.68
C THR A 62 6.11 6.69 -3.69
N THR A 63 6.44 5.64 -4.44
CA THR A 63 7.51 5.67 -5.43
C THR A 63 7.12 6.51 -6.64
N GLY A 64 5.91 6.32 -7.15
CA GLY A 64 5.32 7.16 -8.20
C GLY A 64 6.18 7.38 -9.45
N TYR A 65 6.58 6.31 -10.16
CA TYR A 65 7.44 6.42 -11.35
C TYR A 65 6.87 7.32 -12.47
N GLY A 66 5.55 7.54 -12.49
CA GLY A 66 4.89 8.45 -13.44
C GLY A 66 4.55 7.83 -14.80
N ASP A 67 4.82 6.55 -14.97
CA ASP A 67 4.38 5.73 -16.11
C ASP A 67 2.86 5.49 -16.08
N ILE A 68 2.31 5.26 -14.89
CA ILE A 68 0.87 5.11 -14.64
C ILE A 68 0.39 6.20 -13.69
N TYR A 69 -0.68 6.91 -14.04
CA TYR A 69 -1.29 7.93 -13.19
C TYR A 69 -2.79 8.14 -13.51
N PRO A 70 -3.61 8.53 -12.52
CA PRO A 70 -5.04 8.73 -12.71
C PRO A 70 -5.35 10.00 -13.50
N LEU A 71 -6.23 9.89 -14.50
CA LEU A 71 -6.74 11.02 -15.28
C LEU A 71 -8.10 11.50 -14.73
N ASP A 72 -8.97 10.56 -14.36
CA ASP A 72 -10.35 10.82 -13.93
C ASP A 72 -10.46 11.15 -12.43
N THR A 73 -11.49 11.92 -12.06
CA THR A 73 -11.77 12.32 -10.67
C THR A 73 -11.96 11.12 -9.74
N ILE A 74 -12.67 10.08 -10.19
CA ILE A 74 -12.92 8.88 -9.38
C ILE A 74 -11.62 8.10 -9.16
N ALA A 75 -10.81 7.95 -10.21
CA ALA A 75 -9.50 7.32 -10.10
C ALA A 75 -8.57 8.08 -9.15
N ARG A 76 -8.53 9.42 -9.24
CA ARG A 76 -7.75 10.27 -8.33
C ARG A 76 -8.18 10.12 -6.88
N PHE A 77 -9.49 9.99 -6.62
CA PHE A 77 -10.01 9.77 -5.27
C PHE A 77 -9.46 8.47 -4.66
N PHE A 78 -9.54 7.35 -5.40
CA PHE A 78 -9.01 6.07 -4.91
C PHE A 78 -7.48 6.08 -4.73
N VAL A 79 -6.75 6.71 -5.65
CA VAL A 79 -5.30 6.89 -5.52
C VAL A 79 -4.96 7.71 -4.27
N PHE A 80 -5.70 8.80 -4.03
CA PHE A 80 -5.53 9.60 -2.83
C PHE A 80 -5.76 8.79 -1.54
N THR A 81 -6.82 7.97 -1.49
CA THR A 81 -7.09 7.13 -0.33
C THR A 81 -6.01 6.08 -0.11
N GLU A 82 -5.46 5.49 -1.18
CA GLU A 82 -4.34 4.55 -1.08
C GLU A 82 -3.08 5.21 -0.51
N ILE A 83 -2.74 6.42 -0.98
CA ILE A 83 -1.57 7.18 -0.49
C ILE A 83 -1.70 7.46 1.01
N VAL A 84 -2.87 7.94 1.47
CA VAL A 84 -3.11 8.25 2.90
C VAL A 84 -2.98 6.99 3.76
N MET A 85 -3.55 5.86 3.30
CA MET A 85 -3.43 4.58 4.01
C MET A 85 -1.99 4.06 4.01
N GLY A 86 -1.31 4.13 2.86
CA GLY A 86 0.06 3.66 2.68
C GLY A 86 1.05 4.37 3.59
N ILE A 87 1.04 5.72 3.58
CA ILE A 87 1.89 6.53 4.46
C ILE A 87 1.64 6.19 5.93
N SER A 88 0.37 6.11 6.34
CA SER A 88 -0.01 5.80 7.73
C SER A 88 0.52 4.43 8.18
N LEU A 89 0.42 3.41 7.31
CA LEU A 89 0.89 2.05 7.61
C LEU A 89 2.40 1.94 7.61
N VAL A 90 3.09 2.58 6.67
CA VAL A 90 4.56 2.62 6.64
C VAL A 90 5.11 3.26 7.91
N ILE A 91 4.53 4.39 8.35
CA ILE A 91 4.90 5.04 9.62
C ILE A 91 4.67 4.10 10.79
N ALA A 92 3.51 3.44 10.86
CA ALA A 92 3.19 2.50 11.93
C ALA A 92 4.20 1.35 12.02
N ILE A 93 4.60 0.78 10.87
CA ILE A 93 5.60 -0.31 10.79
C ILE A 93 6.97 0.19 11.29
N ILE A 94 7.42 1.38 10.85
CA ILE A 94 8.69 1.96 11.30
C ILE A 94 8.66 2.14 12.82
N CYS A 95 7.60 2.74 13.37
CA CYS A 95 7.44 2.96 14.80
C CYS A 95 7.50 1.65 15.60
N THR A 96 6.79 0.60 15.18
CA THR A 96 6.79 -0.68 15.91
C THR A 96 8.15 -1.37 15.84
N ILE A 97 8.85 -1.30 14.70
CA ILE A 97 10.22 -1.81 14.56
C ILE A 97 11.17 -1.06 15.51
N THR A 98 11.14 0.27 15.54
CA THR A 98 11.96 1.08 16.45
C THR A 98 11.71 0.69 17.91
N VAL A 99 10.45 0.52 18.32
CA VAL A 99 10.10 0.08 19.67
C VAL A 99 10.66 -1.31 19.98
N VAL A 100 10.57 -2.26 19.05
CA VAL A 100 11.16 -3.60 19.22
C VAL A 100 12.66 -3.52 19.42
N ILE A 101 13.37 -2.71 18.61
CA ILE A 101 14.83 -2.54 18.72
C ILE A 101 15.21 -1.95 20.07
N VAL A 102 14.53 -0.89 20.52
CA VAL A 102 14.80 -0.24 21.81
C VAL A 102 14.53 -1.19 22.98
N LEU A 103 13.44 -1.96 22.94
CA LEU A 103 13.12 -2.94 23.98
C LEU A 103 14.11 -4.10 24.03
N ARG A 104 14.68 -4.50 22.88
CA ARG A 104 15.75 -5.52 22.86
C ARG A 104 17.05 -4.97 23.42
N ARG A 105 17.41 -3.73 23.06
CA ARG A 105 18.64 -3.06 23.54
C ARG A 105 18.63 -2.82 25.05
N ASN A 106 17.50 -2.38 25.63
CA ASN A 106 17.40 -2.07 27.06
C ASN A 106 17.20 -3.31 27.96
N ASN A 107 17.02 -4.51 27.36
CA ASN A 107 16.95 -5.79 28.08
C ASN A 107 18.29 -6.56 28.01
N LEU A 108 19.33 -5.98 27.41
CA LEU A 108 20.74 -6.33 27.63
C LEU A 108 21.26 -5.46 28.78
#